data_AF-A0A096AJS3-F1
#
_entry.id   AF-A0A096AJS3-F1
#
_cell.length_a   1.000
_cell.length_b   1.000
_cell.length_c   1.000
_cell.angle_alpha   90.00
_cell.angle_beta   90.00
_cell.angle_gamma   90.00
#
_symmetry.space_group_name_H-M   'P 1'
#
loop_
_entity.id
_entity.type
_entity.pdbx_description
1 polymer ?
#
loop_
_entity_poly.entity_id
_entity_poly.type
_entity_poly.pdbx_seq_one_letter_code
_entity_poly.pdbx_strand_id
1 'polypeptide(L)'
;MKNSKMEQLYNLYVDNPHVLISEAAEALDVSESAIRTMKYRMGQRGFIMQGEDGEVLVVKPWRENLEKPLTVKAQIYQEMVQVYMEDFRAAETFKDRLEVGQEIRLILKNV
;
A
#
# COMPACT_ATOMS: atom_id res chain seq x y z
N MET A 1 -4.34 7.77 4.83
CA MET A 1 -4.79 8.55 3.65
C MET A 1 -5.95 7.82 3.00
N LYS A 2 -7.05 8.50 2.67
CA LYS A 2 -8.18 7.88 1.93
C LYS A 2 -7.75 7.65 0.49
N ASN A 3 -7.90 6.43 -0.03
CA ASN A 3 -7.59 6.12 -1.43
C ASN A 3 -8.38 7.05 -2.36
N SER A 4 -7.78 7.48 -3.46
CA SER A 4 -8.49 8.30 -4.45
C SER A 4 -9.61 7.50 -5.12
N LYS A 5 -10.63 8.14 -5.71
CA LYS A 5 -11.69 7.42 -6.43
C LYS A 5 -11.15 6.58 -7.61
N MET A 6 -10.09 7.05 -8.30
CA MET A 6 -9.44 6.25 -9.33
C MET A 6 -8.72 5.02 -8.77
N GLU A 7 -8.09 5.16 -7.59
CA GLU A 7 -7.45 4.02 -6.89
C GLU A 7 -8.48 3.00 -6.41
N GLN A 8 -9.62 3.47 -5.90
CA GLN A 8 -10.74 2.59 -5.51
C GLN A 8 -11.29 1.84 -6.73
N LEU A 9 -11.46 2.52 -7.88
CA LEU A 9 -11.94 1.87 -9.10
C LEU A 9 -10.92 0.86 -9.65
N TYR A 10 -9.62 1.19 -9.58
CA TYR A 10 -8.55 0.26 -9.94
C TYR A 10 -8.60 -1.00 -9.08
N ASN A 11 -8.74 -0.86 -7.76
CA ASN A 11 -8.85 -2.00 -6.85
C ASN A 11 -10.08 -2.85 -7.16
N LEU A 12 -11.22 -2.24 -7.53
CA LEU A 12 -12.39 -3.01 -7.97
C LEU A 12 -12.11 -3.85 -9.21
N TYR A 13 -11.31 -3.36 -10.16
CA TYR A 13 -10.91 -4.17 -11.33
C TYR A 13 -9.91 -5.27 -10.99
N VAL A 14 -9.05 -5.06 -9.98
CA VAL A 14 -8.16 -6.12 -9.45
C VAL A 14 -8.98 -7.24 -8.80
N ASP A 15 -9.97 -6.87 -8.00
CA ASP A 15 -10.81 -7.84 -7.26
C ASP A 15 -11.85 -8.51 -8.16
N ASN A 16 -12.42 -7.78 -9.12
CA ASN A 16 -13.41 -8.26 -10.08
C ASN A 16 -13.19 -7.63 -11.48
N PRO A 17 -12.50 -8.33 -12.39
CA PRO A 17 -12.23 -7.86 -13.75
C PRO A 17 -13.47 -7.56 -14.61
N HIS A 18 -14.62 -8.15 -14.26
CA HIS A 18 -15.89 -8.01 -15.00
C HIS A 18 -16.88 -7.04 -14.35
N VAL A 19 -16.47 -6.28 -13.33
CA VAL A 19 -17.37 -5.33 -12.66
C VAL A 19 -18.03 -4.39 -13.65
N LEU A 20 -19.37 -4.31 -13.59
CA LEU A 20 -20.13 -3.45 -14.47
C LEU A 20 -19.95 -1.98 -14.09
N ILE A 21 -20.14 -1.10 -15.07
CA ILE A 21 -20.00 0.35 -14.85
C ILE A 21 -21.01 0.85 -13.80
N SER A 22 -22.22 0.30 -13.80
CA SER A 22 -23.28 0.60 -12.82
C SER A 22 -22.90 0.14 -11.40
N GLU A 23 -22.39 -1.09 -11.27
CA GLU A 23 -21.94 -1.66 -9.99
C GLU A 23 -20.77 -0.86 -9.41
N ALA A 24 -19.80 -0.50 -10.26
CA ALA A 24 -18.69 0.34 -9.85
C ALA A 24 -19.13 1.76 -9.46
N ALA A 25 -20.12 2.33 -10.15
CA ALA A 25 -20.69 3.64 -9.84
C ALA A 25 -21.37 3.65 -8.48
N GLU A 26 -22.16 2.62 -8.18
CA GLU A 26 -22.80 2.43 -6.87
C GLU A 26 -21.77 2.23 -5.76
N ALA A 27 -20.81 1.31 -5.96
CA ALA A 27 -19.77 1.02 -4.97
C ALA A 27 -18.90 2.24 -4.63
N LEU A 28 -18.64 3.10 -5.62
CA LEU A 28 -17.85 4.32 -5.43
C LEU A 28 -18.70 5.56 -5.14
N ASP A 29 -20.03 5.48 -5.09
CA ASP A 29 -20.91 6.64 -4.91
C ASP A 29 -20.54 7.79 -5.89
N VAL A 30 -20.48 7.46 -7.18
CA VAL A 30 -20.20 8.39 -8.29
C VAL A 30 -21.08 8.08 -9.50
N SER A 31 -21.14 8.99 -10.47
CA SER A 31 -21.89 8.73 -11.71
C SER A 31 -21.20 7.70 -12.61
N GLU A 32 -21.97 6.96 -13.41
CA GLU A 32 -21.42 6.09 -14.47
C GLU A 32 -20.50 6.84 -15.45
N SER A 33 -20.82 8.10 -15.76
CA SER A 33 -19.99 8.95 -16.61
C SER A 33 -18.61 9.21 -16.00
N ALA A 34 -18.53 9.33 -14.68
CA ALA A 34 -17.26 9.46 -13.97
C ALA A 34 -16.46 8.15 -14.04
N ILE A 35 -17.10 6.99 -13.88
CA ILE A 35 -16.47 5.68 -14.05
C ILE A 35 -15.87 5.53 -15.45
N ARG A 36 -16.64 5.84 -16.51
CA ARG A 36 -16.16 5.79 -17.91
C ARG A 36 -14.95 6.70 -18.14
N THR A 37 -15.01 7.92 -17.60
CA THR A 37 -13.90 8.88 -17.69
C THR A 37 -12.65 8.38 -16.97
N MET A 38 -12.82 7.83 -15.77
CA MET A 38 -11.71 7.24 -15.02
C MET A 38 -11.12 6.04 -15.76
N LYS A 39 -11.94 5.09 -16.21
CA LYS A 39 -11.52 3.93 -17.02
C LYS A 39 -10.73 4.37 -18.25
N TYR A 40 -11.22 5.34 -19.01
CA TYR A 40 -10.53 5.89 -20.17
C TYR A 40 -9.14 6.47 -19.82
N ARG A 41 -9.07 7.30 -18.76
CA ARG A 41 -7.79 7.88 -18.30
C ARG A 41 -6.80 6.82 -17.84
N MET A 42 -7.28 5.75 -17.20
CA MET A 42 -6.43 4.63 -16.78
C MET A 42 -5.89 3.85 -17.97
N GLY A 43 -6.72 3.61 -18.99
CA GLY A 43 -6.31 2.98 -20.25
C GLY A 43 -5.25 3.81 -21.00
N GLN A 44 -5.46 5.11 -21.13
CA GLN A 44 -4.51 6.03 -21.79
C GLN A 44 -3.13 6.06 -21.09
N ARG A 45 -3.09 5.78 -19.79
CA ARG A 45 -1.86 5.74 -18.99
C ARG A 45 -1.26 4.33 -18.87
N GLY A 46 -1.88 3.33 -19.49
CA GLY A 46 -1.42 1.94 -19.47
C GLY A 46 -1.58 1.23 -18.12
N PHE A 47 -2.49 1.70 -17.24
CA PHE A 47 -2.78 0.99 -15.99
C PHE A 47 -3.68 -0.21 -16.18
N ILE A 48 -4.61 -0.11 -17.12
CA ILE A 48 -5.57 -1.15 -17.47
C ILE A 48 -5.71 -1.25 -18.99
N MET A 49 -6.14 -2.39 -19.49
CA MET A 49 -6.55 -2.60 -20.88
C MET A 49 -7.86 -3.37 -20.91
N GLN A 50 -8.54 -3.32 -22.05
CA GLN A 50 -9.75 -4.12 -22.26
C GLN A 50 -9.34 -5.48 -22.82
N GLY A 51 -9.75 -6.56 -22.15
CA GLY A 51 -9.59 -7.93 -22.62
C GLY A 51 -10.60 -8.29 -23.70
N GLU A 52 -10.40 -9.43 -24.34
CA GLU A 52 -11.23 -9.90 -25.47
C GLU A 52 -12.67 -10.23 -25.03
N ASP A 53 -12.82 -10.77 -23.81
CA ASP A 53 -14.12 -11.14 -23.22
C ASP A 53 -14.82 -9.96 -22.50
N GLY A 54 -14.38 -8.73 -22.75
CA GLY A 54 -14.92 -7.53 -22.12
C GLY A 54 -14.45 -7.28 -20.68
N GLU A 55 -13.57 -8.12 -20.15
CA GLU A 55 -12.89 -7.91 -18.88
C GLU A 55 -11.95 -6.70 -18.90
N VAL A 56 -11.64 -6.19 -17.71
CA VAL A 56 -10.62 -5.16 -17.52
C VAL A 56 -9.36 -5.82 -16.98
N LEU A 57 -8.34 -5.91 -17.84
CA LEU A 57 -7.04 -6.45 -17.48
C LEU A 57 -6.18 -5.35 -16.86
N VAL A 58 -5.62 -5.63 -15.69
CA VAL A 58 -4.71 -4.74 -14.99
C VAL A 58 -3.29 -4.94 -15.53
N VAL A 59 -2.73 -3.88 -16.14
CA VAL A 59 -1.43 -3.93 -16.86
C VAL A 59 -0.30 -3.37 -16.01
N LYS A 60 -0.57 -2.33 -15.21
CA LYS A 60 0.42 -1.68 -14.35
C LYS A 60 -0.17 -1.45 -12.95
N PRO A 61 0.62 -1.65 -11.88
CA PRO A 61 0.23 -1.27 -10.51
C PRO A 61 -0.14 0.23 -10.41
N TRP A 62 -1.31 0.54 -9.84
CA TRP A 62 -1.84 1.91 -9.71
C TRP A 62 -0.95 2.81 -8.84
N ARG A 63 -0.58 2.28 -7.69
CA ARG A 63 0.66 2.62 -7.03
C ARG A 63 1.52 1.41 -7.22
N GLU A 64 2.72 1.61 -7.75
CA GLU A 64 3.84 0.80 -7.32
C GLU A 64 3.63 0.53 -5.81
N ASN A 65 3.38 -0.72 -5.41
CA ASN A 65 3.86 -1.19 -4.13
C ASN A 65 5.40 -1.13 -4.20
N LEU A 66 5.96 0.04 -4.47
CA LEU A 66 7.18 0.44 -3.84
C LEU A 66 6.80 0.42 -2.37
N GLU A 67 7.10 -0.69 -1.71
CA GLU A 67 8.00 -0.54 -0.58
C GLU A 67 9.01 0.52 -1.04
N LYS A 68 8.76 1.78 -0.65
CA LYS A 68 9.72 2.85 -0.97
C LYS A 68 11.04 2.27 -0.51
N PRO A 69 12.07 2.17 -1.36
CA PRO A 69 13.35 1.66 -0.90
C PRO A 69 13.66 2.43 0.36
N LEU A 70 13.79 1.70 1.47
CA LEU A 70 14.01 2.31 2.77
C LEU A 70 15.17 3.26 2.58
N THR A 71 15.00 4.51 3.04
CA THR A 71 16.13 5.43 3.03
C THR A 71 17.29 4.77 3.78
N VAL A 72 18.53 5.10 3.45
CA VAL A 72 19.70 4.58 4.20
C VAL A 72 19.51 4.76 5.71
N LYS A 73 18.92 5.89 6.12
CA LYS A 73 18.52 6.16 7.52
C LYS A 73 17.52 5.14 8.07
N ALA A 74 16.48 4.81 7.31
CA ALA A 74 15.46 3.85 7.73
C ALA A 74 15.99 2.41 7.79
N GLN A 75 16.91 2.03 6.87
CA GLN A 75 17.59 0.74 6.90
C GLN A 75 18.45 0.58 8.17
N ILE A 76 19.24 1.62 8.49
CA ILE A 76 20.05 1.65 9.72
C ILE A 76 19.17 1.50 10.96
N TYR A 77 18.06 2.23 11.04
CA TYR A 77 17.17 2.10 12.20
C TYR A 77 16.52 0.72 12.30
N GLN A 78 16.16 0.09 11.18
CA GLN A 78 15.60 -1.26 11.19
C GLN A 78 16.62 -2.28 11.73
N GLU A 79 17.87 -2.19 11.27
CA GLU A 79 18.96 -3.05 11.74
C GLU A 79 19.21 -2.85 13.24
N MET A 80 19.29 -1.59 13.69
CA MET A 80 19.45 -1.27 15.12
C MET A 80 18.31 -1.83 15.97
N VAL A 81 17.05 -1.67 15.54
CA VAL A 81 15.90 -2.22 16.26
C VAL A 81 15.97 -3.74 16.32
N GLN A 82 16.39 -4.41 15.25
CA GLN A 82 16.52 -5.86 15.23
C GLN A 82 17.55 -6.35 16.25
N VAL A 83 18.75 -5.75 16.28
CA VAL A 83 19.80 -6.08 17.25
C VAL A 83 19.31 -5.83 18.69
N TYR A 84 18.74 -4.65 18.96
CA TYR A 84 18.24 -4.36 20.30
C TYR A 84 17.06 -5.26 20.71
N MET A 85 16.26 -5.75 19.76
CA MET A 85 15.20 -6.72 20.07
C MET A 85 15.77 -8.08 20.46
N GLU A 86 16.90 -8.49 19.89
CA GLU A 86 17.63 -9.68 20.32
C GLU A 86 18.21 -9.49 21.72
N ASP A 87 18.86 -8.35 21.99
CA ASP A 87 19.39 -7.99 23.31
C ASP A 87 18.28 -7.91 24.38
N PHE A 88 17.13 -7.34 24.03
CA PHE A 88 15.98 -7.22 24.94
C PHE A 88 15.45 -8.61 25.35
N ARG A 89 15.45 -9.57 24.42
CA ARG A 89 15.04 -10.96 24.68
C ARG A 89 16.08 -11.71 25.50
N ALA A 90 17.36 -11.43 25.27
CA ALA A 90 18.48 -12.05 25.98
C ALA A 90 18.73 -11.45 27.38
N ALA A 91 18.21 -10.27 27.68
CA ALA A 91 18.42 -9.58 28.96
C ALA A 91 17.97 -10.43 30.15
N GLU A 92 18.93 -10.75 31.03
CA GLU A 92 18.74 -11.59 32.22
C GLU A 92 18.10 -10.83 33.38
N THR A 93 18.33 -9.52 33.47
CA THR A 93 17.77 -8.68 34.55
C THR A 93 16.69 -7.73 34.04
N PHE A 94 15.78 -7.37 34.96
CA PHE A 94 14.75 -6.37 34.67
C PHE A 94 15.36 -5.00 34.33
N LYS A 95 16.47 -4.64 34.97
CA LYS A 95 17.14 -3.35 34.75
C LYS A 95 17.68 -3.26 33.33
N ASP A 96 18.42 -4.28 32.88
CA ASP A 96 19.01 -4.30 31.54
C ASP A 96 17.91 -4.32 30.47
N ARG A 97 16.84 -5.08 30.72
CA ARG A 97 15.65 -5.11 29.84
C ARG A 97 14.98 -3.74 29.74
N LEU A 98 14.89 -3.01 30.85
CA LEU A 98 14.31 -1.66 30.85
C LEU A 98 15.18 -0.68 30.06
N GLU A 99 16.50 -0.74 30.20
CA GLU A 99 17.45 0.11 29.47
C GLU A 99 17.36 -0.16 27.95
N VAL A 100 17.44 -1.41 27.51
CA VAL A 100 17.30 -1.77 26.09
C VAL A 100 15.93 -1.35 25.53
N GLY A 101 14.86 -1.52 26.32
CA GLY A 101 13.52 -1.10 25.93
C GLY A 101 13.36 0.42 25.75
N GLN A 102 14.14 1.23 26.50
CA GLN A 102 14.16 2.68 26.33
C GLN A 102 14.84 3.08 25.02
N GLU A 103 15.94 2.41 24.65
CA GLU A 103 16.64 2.66 23.39
C GLU A 103 15.77 2.30 22.16
N ILE A 104 15.13 1.13 22.18
CA ILE A 104 14.16 0.75 21.11
C ILE A 104 13.07 1.83 20.98
N ARG A 105 12.53 2.31 22.11
CA ARG A 105 11.51 3.37 22.09
C ARG A 105 12.03 4.68 21.52
N LEU A 106 13.29 5.05 21.80
CA LEU A 106 13.90 6.26 21.25
C LEU A 106 14.09 6.15 19.74
N ILE A 107 14.54 4.99 19.24
CA ILE A 107 14.72 4.75 17.81
C ILE A 107 13.37 4.85 17.10
N LEU A 108 12.33 4.18 17.60
CA LEU A 108 10.99 4.21 17.01
C LEU A 108 10.34 5.60 16.98
N LYS A 109 10.79 6.55 17.80
CA LYS A 109 10.34 7.95 17.74
C LYS A 109 10.99 8.74 16.60
N ASN A 110 12.13 8.28 16.09
CA ASN A 110 12.95 8.96 15.09
C ASN A 110 12.86 8.36 13.69
N VAL A 111 12.14 7.25 13.54
CA VAL A 111 11.80 6.55 12.28
C VAL A 111 10.62 7.23 11.59
#